data_AF-A0A239MF59-F1
#
_entry.id   AF-A0A239MF59-F1
#
_cell.length_a   1.000
_cell.length_b   1.000
_cell.length_c   1.000
_cell.angle_alpha   90.00
_cell.angle_beta   90.00
_cell.angle_gamma   90.00
#
_symmetry.space_group_name_H-M   'P 1'
#
loop_
_entity.id
_entity.type
_entity.pdbx_description
1 polymer ?
#
loop_
_entity_poly.entity_id
_entity_poly.type
_entity_poly.pdbx_seq_one_letter_code
_entity_poly.pdbx_strand_id
1 'polypeptide(L)'
;MENWDFREWQAALGGLDPRAAALVGLAAAERIAGCLGDERFLRHGASAAEVARDLLRECWSGAQGGDGSASARIRDLADRLAGLSAEYETLSMTDLFHSYEPLAGDGDEDPDDGVPDLEEFLEEAEPEGAVTMHLDALTAVGEAAAACAGGPWDGALRCLQVTAMAAEQHDPRLPGPGAEVRRQTEDLVSVRAVDGGRLRHLATRLRTRAQADAAGWLRATERRGLLHD
;
A
#
# COMPACT_ATOMS: atom_id res chain seq x y z
N MET A 1 -8.01 -3.84 22.72
CA MET A 1 -6.97 -4.23 21.75
C MET A 1 -6.44 -5.58 22.18
N GLU A 2 -6.69 -6.63 21.40
CA GLU A 2 -5.87 -7.85 21.51
C GLU A 2 -4.43 -7.43 21.19
N ASN A 3 -3.47 -7.73 22.05
CA ASN A 3 -2.06 -7.45 21.80
C ASN A 3 -1.64 -8.24 20.55
N TRP A 4 -1.57 -7.57 19.40
CA TRP A 4 -1.00 -8.16 18.19
C TRP A 4 0.49 -8.31 18.43
N ASP A 5 0.95 -9.55 18.60
CA ASP A 5 2.35 -9.77 18.92
C ASP A 5 3.17 -9.71 17.63
N PHE A 6 3.54 -8.50 17.21
CA PHE A 6 4.48 -8.28 16.09
C PHE A 6 5.78 -9.09 16.24
N ARG A 7 6.12 -9.50 17.48
CA ARG A 7 7.24 -10.41 17.75
C ARG A 7 7.01 -11.81 17.19
N GLU A 8 5.76 -12.29 17.11
CA GLU A 8 5.42 -13.57 16.50
C GLU A 8 5.63 -13.53 14.98
N TRP A 9 5.24 -12.44 14.29
CA TRP A 9 5.55 -12.25 12.88
C TRP A 9 7.04 -12.09 12.63
N GLN A 10 7.72 -11.33 13.49
CA GLN A 10 9.17 -11.17 13.43
C GLN A 10 9.89 -12.52 13.56
N ALA A 11 9.53 -13.32 14.57
CA ALA A 11 10.08 -14.66 14.77
C ALA A 11 9.69 -15.59 13.61
N ALA A 12 8.49 -15.43 13.06
CA ALA A 12 8.01 -16.24 11.95
C ALA A 12 8.79 -15.99 10.66
N LEU A 13 8.93 -14.73 10.26
CA LEU A 13 9.68 -14.33 9.08
C LEU A 13 11.19 -14.59 9.25
N GLY A 14 11.74 -14.31 10.44
CA GLY A 14 13.15 -14.56 10.74
C GLY A 14 13.56 -16.04 10.72
N GLY A 15 12.60 -16.95 10.85
CA GLY A 15 12.82 -18.40 10.72
C GLY A 15 12.63 -18.96 9.30
N LEU A 16 12.25 -18.14 8.32
CA LEU A 16 12.01 -18.55 6.95
C LEU A 16 13.24 -18.35 6.05
N ASP A 17 13.27 -19.07 4.93
CA ASP A 17 14.11 -18.70 3.80
C ASP A 17 13.73 -17.28 3.32
N PRO A 18 14.69 -16.39 2.98
CA PRO A 18 14.39 -15.02 2.58
C PRO A 18 13.40 -14.92 1.40
N ARG A 19 13.44 -15.86 0.45
CA ARG A 19 12.48 -15.86 -0.67
C ARG A 19 11.09 -16.21 -0.19
N ALA A 20 10.96 -17.16 0.74
CA ALA A 20 9.69 -17.51 1.35
C ALA A 20 9.11 -16.34 2.17
N ALA A 21 9.94 -15.61 2.93
CA ALA A 21 9.53 -14.40 3.63
C ALA A 21 9.05 -13.30 2.65
N ALA A 22 9.79 -13.08 1.56
CA ALA A 22 9.43 -12.09 0.54
C ALA A 22 8.07 -12.38 -0.12
N LEU A 23 7.68 -13.66 -0.28
CA LEU A 23 6.36 -14.02 -0.81
C LEU A 23 5.19 -13.53 0.05
N VAL A 24 5.38 -13.50 1.37
CA VAL A 24 4.35 -13.03 2.31
C VAL A 24 4.17 -11.51 2.17
N GLY A 25 5.30 -10.78 2.13
CA GLY A 25 5.29 -9.34 1.88
C GLY A 25 4.68 -8.99 0.51
N LEU A 26 5.07 -9.71 -0.55
CA LEU A 26 4.51 -9.51 -1.89
C LEU A 26 3.00 -9.75 -1.95
N ALA A 27 2.50 -10.76 -1.24
CA ALA A 27 1.07 -11.02 -1.18
C ALA A 27 0.31 -9.86 -0.50
N ALA A 28 0.85 -9.30 0.58
CA ALA A 28 0.26 -8.14 1.25
C ALA A 28 0.32 -6.86 0.39
N ALA A 29 1.49 -6.58 -0.21
CA ALA A 29 1.68 -5.44 -1.11
C ALA A 29 0.74 -5.49 -2.34
N GLU A 30 0.59 -6.66 -2.98
CA GLU A 30 -0.31 -6.83 -4.13
C GLU A 30 -1.78 -6.57 -3.76
N ARG A 31 -2.20 -6.93 -2.54
CA ARG A 31 -3.56 -6.65 -2.06
C ARG A 31 -3.79 -5.15 -1.90
N ILE A 32 -2.97 -4.48 -1.10
CA ILE A 32 -3.14 -3.04 -0.82
C ILE A 32 -2.98 -2.19 -2.09
N ALA A 33 -2.10 -2.59 -3.02
CA ALA A 33 -1.89 -1.93 -4.30
C ALA A 33 -3.17 -1.84 -5.17
N GLY A 34 -4.22 -2.59 -4.84
CA GLY A 34 -5.54 -2.41 -5.44
C GLY A 34 -6.09 -0.98 -5.29
N CYS A 35 -5.76 -0.27 -4.21
CA CYS A 35 -6.17 1.13 -4.04
C CYS A 35 -5.54 2.08 -5.08
N LEU A 36 -4.42 1.71 -5.69
CA LEU A 36 -3.76 2.53 -6.73
C LEU A 36 -4.54 2.54 -8.05
N GLY A 37 -5.63 1.77 -8.15
CA GLY A 37 -6.61 1.88 -9.22
C GLY A 37 -7.65 2.97 -9.01
N ASP A 38 -7.64 3.67 -7.86
CA ASP A 38 -8.56 4.76 -7.55
C ASP A 38 -8.40 5.91 -8.56
N GLU A 39 -9.50 6.36 -9.16
CA GLU A 39 -9.49 7.43 -10.16
C GLU A 39 -8.87 8.72 -9.63
N ARG A 40 -9.03 9.04 -8.33
CA ARG A 40 -8.44 10.22 -7.70
C ARG A 40 -6.92 10.10 -7.64
N PHE A 41 -6.42 8.93 -7.27
CA PHE A 41 -4.99 8.65 -7.33
C PHE A 41 -4.48 8.80 -8.76
N LEU A 42 -5.17 8.21 -9.73
CA LEU A 42 -4.72 8.20 -11.13
C LEU A 42 -4.64 9.60 -11.77
N ARG A 43 -5.33 10.62 -11.24
CA ARG A 43 -5.20 12.00 -11.76
C ARG A 43 -3.80 12.59 -11.56
N HIS A 44 -3.13 12.27 -10.44
CA HIS A 44 -1.85 12.88 -10.06
C HIS A 44 -0.73 11.83 -9.89
N GLY A 45 -1.09 10.58 -9.60
CA GLY A 45 -0.21 9.46 -9.31
C GLY A 45 -0.17 8.37 -10.38
N ALA A 46 -0.69 8.59 -11.61
CA ALA A 46 -0.70 7.58 -12.68
C ALA A 46 0.68 6.94 -12.93
N SER A 47 1.74 7.76 -12.97
CA SER A 47 3.11 7.28 -13.13
C SER A 47 3.56 6.39 -11.96
N ALA A 48 3.22 6.77 -10.72
CA ALA A 48 3.50 5.95 -9.54
C ALA A 48 2.72 4.62 -9.58
N ALA A 49 1.45 4.63 -10.01
CA ALA A 49 0.64 3.42 -10.23
C ALA A 49 1.25 2.48 -11.28
N GLU A 50 1.76 3.02 -12.38
CA GLU A 50 2.44 2.25 -13.41
C GLU A 50 3.73 1.62 -12.89
N VAL A 51 4.58 2.40 -12.22
CA VAL A 51 5.84 1.89 -11.66
C VAL A 51 5.59 0.85 -10.56
N ALA A 52 4.61 1.07 -9.68
CA ALA A 52 4.23 0.09 -8.65
C ALA A 52 3.78 -1.25 -9.27
N ARG A 53 2.95 -1.21 -10.31
CA ARG A 53 2.52 -2.42 -11.04
C ARG A 53 3.67 -3.14 -11.73
N ASP A 54 4.59 -2.40 -12.33
CA ASP A 54 5.77 -2.97 -12.97
C ASP A 54 6.73 -3.58 -11.94
N LEU A 55 6.91 -2.92 -10.80
CA LEU A 55 7.73 -3.39 -9.70
C LEU A 55 7.19 -4.69 -9.10
N LEU A 56 5.88 -4.77 -8.81
CA LEU A 56 5.23 -6.00 -8.38
C LEU A 56 5.38 -7.12 -9.41
N ARG A 57 5.23 -6.81 -10.71
CA ARG A 57 5.40 -7.80 -11.79
C ARG A 57 6.80 -8.39 -11.81
N GLU A 58 7.83 -7.54 -11.70
CA GLU A 58 9.24 -7.97 -11.65
C GLU A 58 9.53 -8.79 -10.38
N CYS A 59 9.02 -8.36 -9.22
CA CYS A 59 9.20 -9.11 -7.97
C CYS A 59 8.56 -10.50 -8.03
N TRP A 60 7.32 -10.61 -8.53
CA TRP A 60 6.67 -11.90 -8.73
C TRP A 60 7.38 -12.78 -9.76
N SER A 61 7.96 -12.19 -10.80
CA SER A 61 8.76 -12.93 -11.79
C SER A 61 10.05 -13.47 -11.16
N GLY A 62 10.77 -12.64 -10.40
CA GLY A 62 11.97 -13.03 -9.66
C GLY A 62 11.72 -14.16 -8.68
N ALA A 63 10.61 -14.09 -7.93
CA ALA A 63 10.20 -15.12 -6.98
C ALA A 63 9.88 -16.48 -7.63
N GLN A 64 9.60 -16.51 -8.94
CA GLN A 64 9.34 -17.73 -9.71
C GLN A 64 10.60 -18.38 -10.32
N GLY A 65 11.80 -17.84 -10.05
CA GLY A 65 13.08 -18.45 -10.43
C GLY A 65 13.88 -17.69 -11.48
N GLY A 66 13.92 -16.35 -11.40
CA GLY A 66 14.73 -15.51 -12.31
C GLY A 66 16.25 -15.70 -12.16
N ASP A 67 17.00 -15.34 -13.19
CA ASP A 67 18.45 -15.54 -13.36
C ASP A 67 19.35 -14.54 -12.59
N GLY A 68 18.81 -13.83 -11.59
CA GLY A 68 19.52 -12.82 -10.80
C GLY A 68 19.62 -11.43 -11.44
N SER A 69 19.30 -11.28 -12.74
CA SER A 69 19.19 -9.97 -13.40
C SER A 69 18.04 -9.11 -12.84
N ALA A 70 17.02 -9.77 -12.28
CA ALA A 70 15.84 -9.14 -11.68
C ALA A 70 16.19 -8.16 -10.54
N SER A 71 17.24 -8.40 -9.75
CA SER A 71 17.57 -7.58 -8.59
C SER A 71 18.09 -6.18 -8.94
N ALA A 72 18.67 -5.96 -10.13
CA ALA A 72 19.06 -4.62 -10.58
C ALA A 72 17.85 -3.81 -11.04
N ARG A 73 16.95 -4.45 -11.79
CA ARG A 73 15.72 -3.82 -12.28
C ARG A 73 14.71 -3.51 -11.17
N ILE A 74 14.58 -4.40 -10.18
CA ILE A 74 13.76 -4.17 -8.98
C ILE A 74 14.24 -2.92 -8.24
N ARG A 75 15.56 -2.73 -8.09
CA ARG A 75 16.13 -1.55 -7.44
C ARG A 75 15.86 -0.27 -8.24
N ASP A 76 16.10 -0.26 -9.55
CA ASP A 76 15.81 0.90 -10.41
C ASP A 76 14.34 1.32 -10.34
N LEU A 77 13.43 0.36 -10.40
CA LEU A 77 11.99 0.63 -10.28
C LEU A 77 11.60 1.10 -8.86
N ALA A 78 12.24 0.57 -7.81
CA ALA A 78 12.00 1.03 -6.45
C ALA A 78 12.48 2.47 -6.21
N ASP A 79 13.66 2.83 -6.74
CA ASP A 79 14.20 4.20 -6.66
C ASP A 79 13.28 5.19 -7.41
N ARG A 80 12.80 4.80 -8.59
CA ARG A 80 11.82 5.58 -9.36
C ARG A 80 10.49 5.73 -8.62
N LEU A 81 10.01 4.65 -7.99
CA LEU A 81 8.78 4.68 -7.19
C LEU A 81 8.91 5.66 -6.02
N ALA A 82 10.05 5.64 -5.30
CA ALA A 82 10.30 6.54 -4.18
C ALA A 82 10.26 8.03 -4.61
N GLY A 83 10.86 8.36 -5.75
CA GLY A 83 10.78 9.72 -6.31
C GLY A 83 9.34 10.13 -6.65
N LEU A 84 8.58 9.26 -7.31
CA LEU A 84 7.20 9.53 -7.69
C LEU A 84 6.24 9.58 -6.48
N SER A 85 6.49 8.80 -5.44
CA SER A 85 5.72 8.86 -4.18
C SER A 85 5.90 10.22 -3.49
N ALA A 86 7.14 10.74 -3.44
CA ALA A 86 7.42 12.06 -2.87
C ALA A 86 6.81 13.20 -3.70
N GLU A 87 6.82 13.08 -5.03
CA GLU A 87 6.12 14.01 -5.93
C GLU A 87 4.61 13.98 -5.69
N TYR A 88 4.01 12.78 -5.59
CA TYR A 88 2.58 12.62 -5.31
C TYR A 88 2.19 13.22 -3.95
N GLU A 89 2.95 12.95 -2.89
CA GLU A 89 2.74 13.54 -1.57
C GLU A 89 2.74 15.08 -1.62
N THR A 90 3.69 15.67 -2.35
CA THR A 90 3.77 17.13 -2.51
C THR A 90 2.57 17.70 -3.28
N LEU A 91 2.17 17.02 -4.37
CA LEU A 91 1.06 17.46 -5.23
C LEU A 91 -0.30 17.29 -4.56
N SER A 92 -0.55 16.18 -3.85
CA SER A 92 -1.81 15.97 -3.15
C SER A 92 -2.05 17.01 -2.07
N MET A 93 -0.99 17.41 -1.35
CA MET A 93 -1.08 18.48 -0.35
C MET A 93 -1.31 19.87 -0.99
N THR A 94 -0.70 20.13 -2.15
CA THR A 94 -0.76 21.43 -2.83
C THR A 94 -2.07 21.65 -3.58
N ASP A 95 -2.57 20.64 -4.29
CA ASP A 95 -3.84 20.72 -5.04
C ASP A 95 -5.05 20.81 -4.11
N LEU A 96 -4.99 20.17 -2.93
CA LEU A 96 -6.00 20.27 -1.89
C LEU A 96 -6.06 21.68 -1.28
N PHE A 97 -4.90 22.30 -1.08
CA PHE A 97 -4.82 23.70 -0.66
C PHE A 97 -5.39 24.67 -1.72
N HIS A 98 -5.18 24.40 -3.01
CA HIS A 98 -5.64 25.27 -4.09
C HIS A 98 -7.10 25.07 -4.52
N SER A 99 -7.71 23.90 -4.28
CA SER A 99 -9.15 23.69 -4.56
C SER A 99 -10.10 24.45 -3.65
N TYR A 100 -9.56 25.08 -2.61
CA TYR A 100 -10.25 25.94 -1.65
C TYR A 100 -9.94 27.42 -1.88
N GLU A 101 -9.80 27.84 -3.14
CA GLU A 101 -10.10 29.25 -3.43
C GLU A 101 -11.44 29.57 -2.76
N PRO A 102 -11.54 30.65 -1.94
CA PRO A 102 -12.84 31.09 -1.49
C PRO A 102 -13.65 31.25 -2.77
N LEU A 103 -14.88 30.71 -2.82
CA LEU A 103 -15.86 31.19 -3.77
C LEU A 103 -15.87 32.69 -3.55
N ALA A 104 -15.14 33.41 -4.40
CA ALA A 104 -15.06 34.84 -4.36
C ALA A 104 -16.50 35.25 -4.58
N GLY A 105 -17.15 35.60 -3.46
CA GLY A 105 -18.52 36.06 -3.46
C GLY A 105 -18.59 37.10 -4.56
N ASP A 106 -19.56 36.91 -5.44
CA ASP A 106 -20.13 37.99 -6.20
C ASP A 106 -20.30 39.18 -5.24
N GLY A 107 -19.38 40.13 -5.39
CA GLY A 107 -18.98 40.99 -4.28
C GLY A 107 -20.11 41.85 -3.77
N ASP A 108 -20.68 41.48 -2.62
CA ASP A 108 -21.56 42.34 -1.82
C ASP A 108 -21.89 41.83 -0.39
N GLU A 109 -21.09 40.96 0.24
CA GLU A 109 -21.32 40.60 1.66
C GLU A 109 -20.05 40.70 2.53
N ASP A 110 -20.28 41.10 3.78
CA ASP A 110 -19.36 41.71 4.75
C ASP A 110 -18.00 40.99 4.95
N PRO A 111 -16.89 41.74 5.15
CA PRO A 111 -15.53 41.19 5.15
C PRO A 111 -15.11 40.42 6.41
N ASP A 112 -16.03 40.07 7.31
CA ASP A 112 -15.69 39.47 8.61
C ASP A 112 -16.15 38.01 8.82
N ASP A 113 -16.85 37.39 7.85
CA ASP A 113 -17.23 35.97 7.90
C ASP A 113 -16.70 35.25 6.65
N GLY A 114 -15.59 34.50 6.74
CA GLY A 114 -15.21 33.64 5.60
C GLY A 114 -13.77 33.18 5.44
N VAL A 115 -12.95 33.14 6.50
CA VAL A 115 -11.72 32.35 6.46
C VAL A 115 -11.78 31.33 7.60
N PRO A 116 -12.07 30.05 7.32
CA PRO A 116 -11.97 29.01 8.33
C PRO A 116 -10.53 28.96 8.87
N ASP A 117 -10.38 28.67 10.16
CA ASP A 117 -9.07 28.48 10.79
C ASP A 117 -8.30 27.41 10.00
N LEU A 118 -7.04 27.66 9.65
CA LEU A 118 -6.22 26.73 8.86
C LEU A 118 -6.16 25.35 9.52
N GLU A 119 -6.21 25.29 10.86
CA GLU A 119 -6.22 24.04 11.62
C GLU A 119 -7.55 23.29 11.47
N GLU A 120 -8.69 23.98 11.58
CA GLU A 120 -10.06 23.42 11.38
C GLU A 120 -10.33 23.07 9.91
N PHE A 121 -9.77 23.85 9.00
CA PHE A 121 -9.81 23.63 7.56
C PHE A 121 -9.00 22.41 7.15
N LEU A 122 -7.80 22.20 7.69
CA LEU A 122 -7.03 20.98 7.42
C LEU A 122 -7.72 19.74 8.00
N GLU A 123 -8.44 19.87 9.12
CA GLU A 123 -9.29 18.81 9.69
C GLU A 123 -10.52 18.48 8.81
N GLU A 124 -11.08 19.44 8.06
CA GLU A 124 -12.25 19.25 7.20
C GLU A 124 -11.93 19.03 5.71
N ALA A 125 -10.79 19.51 5.21
CA ALA A 125 -10.46 19.57 3.78
C ALA A 125 -9.91 18.28 3.19
N GLU A 126 -9.55 17.30 4.00
CA GLU A 126 -8.92 16.09 3.52
C GLU A 126 -9.82 14.85 3.66
N PRO A 127 -9.92 14.01 2.62
CA PRO A 127 -10.07 12.59 2.85
C PRO A 127 -8.68 12.06 3.24
N GLU A 128 -8.15 12.44 4.42
CA GLU A 128 -6.82 12.02 4.93
C GLU A 128 -6.67 10.50 4.78
N GLY A 129 -7.77 9.77 4.97
CA GLY A 129 -7.81 8.32 4.84
C GLY A 129 -7.66 7.74 3.42
N ALA A 130 -7.82 8.50 2.33
CA ALA A 130 -7.62 7.99 0.96
C ALA A 130 -6.20 8.26 0.44
N VAL A 131 -5.65 9.47 0.68
CA VAL A 131 -4.25 9.80 0.34
C VAL A 131 -3.30 8.95 1.17
N THR A 132 -3.55 8.82 2.48
CA THR A 132 -2.78 7.92 3.36
C THR A 132 -2.80 6.49 2.84
N MET A 133 -3.95 6.00 2.36
CA MET A 133 -4.06 4.64 1.82
C MET A 133 -3.28 4.44 0.52
N HIS A 134 -3.16 5.47 -0.34
CA HIS A 134 -2.29 5.40 -1.51
C HIS A 134 -0.81 5.38 -1.09
N LEU A 135 -0.41 6.23 -0.15
CA LEU A 135 0.96 6.30 0.35
C LEU A 135 1.37 5.02 1.10
N ASP A 136 0.47 4.42 1.88
CA ASP A 136 0.66 3.12 2.52
C ASP A 136 0.84 2.01 1.48
N ALA A 137 0.06 2.05 0.40
CA ALA A 137 0.23 1.08 -0.69
C ALA A 137 1.57 1.23 -1.40
N LEU A 138 1.98 2.46 -1.72
CA LEU A 138 3.28 2.74 -2.35
C LEU A 138 4.43 2.31 -1.44
N THR A 139 4.32 2.58 -0.12
CA THR A 139 5.29 2.16 0.89
C THR A 139 5.36 0.63 0.99
N ALA A 140 4.22 -0.06 1.06
CA ALA A 140 4.16 -1.52 1.10
C ALA A 140 4.79 -2.15 -0.15
N VAL A 141 4.55 -1.59 -1.34
CA VAL A 141 5.19 -2.04 -2.58
C VAL A 141 6.71 -1.84 -2.52
N GLY A 142 7.19 -0.70 -2.03
CA GLY A 142 8.62 -0.44 -1.83
C GLY A 142 9.29 -1.42 -0.88
N GLU A 143 8.65 -1.72 0.26
CA GLU A 143 9.17 -2.66 1.25
C GLU A 143 9.18 -4.11 0.76
N ALA A 144 8.15 -4.52 0.02
CA ALA A 144 8.12 -5.82 -0.65
C ALA A 144 9.21 -5.94 -1.72
N ALA A 145 9.48 -4.86 -2.46
CA ALA A 145 10.57 -4.83 -3.44
C ALA A 145 11.95 -4.94 -2.78
N ALA A 146 12.16 -4.25 -1.65
CA ALA A 146 13.39 -4.36 -0.87
C ALA A 146 13.66 -5.81 -0.42
N ALA A 147 12.61 -6.52 0.06
CA ALA A 147 12.71 -7.94 0.39
C ALA A 147 13.04 -8.81 -0.84
N CYS A 148 12.48 -8.50 -2.01
CA CYS A 148 12.73 -9.24 -3.25
C CYS A 148 14.11 -8.99 -3.86
N ALA A 149 14.71 -7.82 -3.64
CA ALA A 149 16.04 -7.47 -4.13
C ALA A 149 17.19 -8.22 -3.42
N GLY A 150 16.86 -9.14 -2.49
CA GLY A 150 17.83 -9.84 -1.65
C GLY A 150 18.13 -9.09 -0.34
N GLY A 151 17.29 -8.11 0.01
CA GLY A 151 17.33 -7.46 1.32
C GLY A 151 16.99 -8.41 2.47
N PRO A 152 17.11 -7.94 3.72
CA PRO A 152 16.75 -8.75 4.87
C PRO A 152 15.23 -9.05 4.86
N TRP A 153 14.83 -10.06 5.60
CA TRP A 153 13.40 -10.42 5.79
C TRP A 153 12.58 -9.29 6.45
N ASP A 154 13.26 -8.26 6.98
CA ASP A 154 12.67 -7.10 7.63
C ASP A 154 11.82 -6.24 6.69
N GLY A 155 12.14 -6.20 5.39
CA GLY A 155 11.28 -5.55 4.37
C GLY A 155 9.92 -6.25 4.25
N ALA A 156 9.89 -7.58 4.34
CA ALA A 156 8.61 -8.30 4.40
C ALA A 156 7.85 -7.95 5.67
N LEU A 157 8.53 -7.86 6.83
CA LEU A 157 7.89 -7.45 8.09
C LEU A 157 7.30 -6.04 8.00
N ARG A 158 8.08 -5.06 7.53
CA ARG A 158 7.61 -3.67 7.37
C ARG A 158 6.42 -3.59 6.42
N CYS A 159 6.44 -4.35 5.33
CA CYS A 159 5.27 -4.47 4.45
C CYS A 159 4.02 -4.99 5.18
N LEU A 160 4.14 -6.02 6.03
CA LEU A 160 3.01 -6.54 6.81
C LEU A 160 2.52 -5.52 7.83
N GLN A 161 3.42 -4.78 8.47
CA GLN A 161 3.08 -3.73 9.42
C GLN A 161 2.30 -2.60 8.75
N VAL A 162 2.80 -2.06 7.63
CA VAL A 162 2.13 -0.99 6.89
C VAL A 162 0.73 -1.43 6.45
N THR A 163 0.61 -2.62 5.86
CA THR A 163 -0.70 -3.12 5.39
C THR A 163 -1.67 -3.46 6.52
N ALA A 164 -1.19 -3.96 7.66
CA ALA A 164 -2.02 -4.20 8.84
C ALA A 164 -2.48 -2.89 9.50
N MET A 165 -1.61 -1.89 9.57
CA MET A 165 -1.94 -0.56 10.08
C MET A 165 -2.93 0.15 9.16
N ALA A 166 -2.72 0.11 7.84
CA ALA A 166 -3.67 0.61 6.86
C ALA A 166 -5.04 -0.09 7.01
N ALA A 167 -5.06 -1.41 7.22
CA ALA A 167 -6.31 -2.13 7.48
C ALA A 167 -6.98 -1.74 8.80
N GLU A 168 -6.21 -1.37 9.84
CA GLU A 168 -6.73 -0.95 11.15
C GLU A 168 -7.33 0.45 11.13
N GLN A 169 -6.63 1.37 10.49
CA GLN A 169 -7.01 2.77 10.38
C GLN A 169 -8.17 2.98 9.39
N HIS A 170 -8.58 1.95 8.65
CA HIS A 170 -9.49 2.10 7.52
C HIS A 170 -10.68 1.12 7.52
N ASP A 171 -11.85 1.66 7.16
CA ASP A 171 -13.17 1.03 6.91
C ASP A 171 -13.48 -0.26 7.71
N PRO A 172 -14.38 -0.24 8.73
CA PRO A 172 -14.79 -1.45 9.47
C PRO A 172 -15.48 -2.53 8.61
N ARG A 173 -15.80 -2.23 7.34
CA ARG A 173 -16.39 -3.14 6.34
C ARG A 173 -15.41 -3.53 5.23
N LEU A 174 -14.16 -3.05 5.25
CA LEU A 174 -13.08 -3.89 4.75
C LEU A 174 -13.18 -5.24 5.48
N PRO A 175 -12.55 -6.31 4.96
CA PRO A 175 -12.04 -7.30 5.88
C PRO A 175 -11.15 -6.48 6.83
N GLY A 176 -11.67 -6.07 8.01
CA GLY A 176 -11.01 -5.08 8.88
C GLY A 176 -9.62 -5.54 9.33
N PRO A 177 -8.97 -4.86 10.28
CA PRO A 177 -7.61 -5.24 10.70
C PRO A 177 -7.45 -6.74 10.98
N GLY A 178 -8.44 -7.36 11.64
CA GLY A 178 -8.45 -8.80 11.91
C GLY A 178 -8.55 -9.71 10.68
N ALA A 179 -9.00 -9.24 9.52
CA ALA A 179 -9.07 -10.06 8.31
C ALA A 179 -7.82 -9.93 7.44
N GLU A 180 -7.20 -8.76 7.33
CA GLU A 180 -5.88 -8.66 6.70
C GLU A 180 -4.83 -9.42 7.53
N VAL A 181 -4.83 -9.27 8.86
CA VAL A 181 -4.00 -10.07 9.77
C VAL A 181 -4.24 -11.58 9.60
N ARG A 182 -5.50 -12.02 9.44
CA ARG A 182 -5.79 -13.44 9.14
C ARG A 182 -5.20 -13.88 7.81
N ARG A 183 -5.33 -13.08 6.74
CA ARG A 183 -4.73 -13.40 5.43
C ARG A 183 -3.21 -13.49 5.51
N GLN A 184 -2.56 -12.53 6.17
CA GLN A 184 -1.12 -12.53 6.40
C GLN A 184 -0.67 -13.75 7.21
N THR A 185 -1.46 -14.14 8.22
CA THR A 185 -1.22 -15.35 9.01
C THR A 185 -1.37 -16.62 8.16
N GLU A 186 -2.39 -16.69 7.30
CA GLU A 186 -2.56 -17.78 6.35
C GLU A 186 -1.43 -17.84 5.31
N ASP A 187 -0.97 -16.69 4.82
CA ASP A 187 0.19 -16.56 3.94
C ASP A 187 1.43 -17.14 4.64
N LEU A 188 1.70 -16.73 5.89
CA LEU A 188 2.78 -17.23 6.74
C LEU A 188 2.71 -18.75 6.96
N VAL A 189 1.53 -19.28 7.29
CA VAL A 189 1.33 -20.73 7.46
C VAL A 189 1.59 -21.46 6.14
N SER A 190 1.13 -20.90 5.02
CA SER A 190 1.30 -21.50 3.69
C SER A 190 2.76 -21.56 3.26
N VAL A 191 3.56 -20.51 3.52
CA VAL A 191 5.00 -20.53 3.19
C VAL A 191 5.80 -21.45 4.10
N ARG A 192 5.43 -21.59 5.38
CA ARG A 192 6.06 -22.53 6.32
C ARG A 192 5.83 -23.99 5.99
N ALA A 193 4.67 -24.31 5.41
CA ALA A 193 4.28 -25.69 5.10
C ALA A 193 4.92 -26.24 3.81
N VAL A 194 5.76 -25.46 3.12
CA VAL A 194 6.21 -25.74 1.76
C VAL A 194 7.73 -25.73 1.69
N ASP A 195 8.32 -26.84 1.23
CA ASP A 195 9.76 -26.92 0.96
C ASP A 195 10.18 -26.02 -0.20
N GLY A 196 11.45 -25.59 -0.21
CA GLY A 196 12.02 -24.68 -1.22
C GLY A 196 11.70 -25.04 -2.68
N GLY A 197 11.65 -26.35 -3.02
CA GLY A 197 11.34 -26.84 -4.36
C GLY A 197 9.90 -26.58 -4.84
N ARG A 198 8.99 -26.18 -3.95
CA ARG A 198 7.59 -25.90 -4.24
C ARG A 198 7.23 -24.40 -4.13
N LEU A 199 8.19 -23.55 -3.77
CA LEU A 199 7.98 -22.11 -3.61
C LEU A 199 7.43 -21.45 -4.88
N ARG A 200 7.86 -21.89 -6.06
CA ARG A 200 7.34 -21.36 -7.34
C ARG A 200 5.83 -21.56 -7.49
N HIS A 201 5.33 -22.75 -7.16
CA HIS A 201 3.89 -23.04 -7.24
C HIS A 201 3.10 -22.26 -6.18
N LEU A 202 3.66 -22.14 -4.98
CA LEU A 202 3.08 -21.33 -3.92
C LEU A 202 3.02 -19.84 -4.32
N ALA A 203 4.08 -19.29 -4.92
CA ALA A 203 4.14 -17.91 -5.40
C ALA A 203 3.00 -17.61 -6.39
N THR A 204 2.76 -18.50 -7.36
CA THR A 204 1.64 -18.36 -8.30
C THR A 204 0.30 -18.33 -7.58
N ARG A 205 0.08 -19.24 -6.63
CA ARG A 205 -1.17 -19.30 -5.85
C ARG A 205 -1.40 -18.05 -5.01
N LEU A 206 -0.36 -17.60 -4.31
CA LEU A 206 -0.41 -16.40 -3.47
C LEU A 206 -0.71 -15.16 -4.30
N ARG A 207 -0.03 -14.99 -5.44
CA ARG A 207 -0.29 -13.91 -6.38
C ARG A 207 -1.74 -13.90 -6.85
N THR A 208 -2.26 -15.04 -7.32
CA THR A 208 -3.64 -15.13 -7.79
C THR A 208 -4.65 -14.75 -6.71
N ARG A 209 -4.44 -15.22 -5.47
CA ARG A 209 -5.29 -14.85 -4.33
C ARG A 209 -5.20 -13.36 -4.03
N ALA A 210 -4.00 -12.81 -3.93
CA ALA A 210 -3.79 -11.41 -3.62
C ALA A 210 -4.41 -10.48 -4.67
N GLN A 211 -4.31 -10.82 -5.95
CA GLN A 211 -4.95 -10.08 -7.05
C GLN A 211 -6.48 -10.09 -6.97
N ALA A 212 -7.07 -11.23 -6.59
CA ALA A 212 -8.52 -11.31 -6.37
C ALA A 212 -8.97 -10.44 -5.19
N ASP A 213 -8.13 -10.33 -4.16
CA ASP A 213 -8.37 -9.55 -2.95
C ASP A 213 -8.14 -8.04 -3.16
N ALA A 214 -7.32 -7.64 -4.15
CA ALA A 214 -7.00 -6.24 -4.44
C ALA A 214 -8.23 -5.38 -4.75
N ALA A 215 -9.26 -5.96 -5.39
CA ALA A 215 -10.51 -5.27 -5.64
C ALA A 215 -11.25 -4.88 -4.34
N GLY A 216 -10.99 -5.58 -3.23
CA GLY A 216 -11.51 -5.22 -1.91
C GLY A 216 -10.90 -3.93 -1.37
N TRP A 217 -9.61 -3.71 -1.62
CA TRP A 217 -8.89 -2.49 -1.24
C TRP A 217 -9.37 -1.30 -2.06
N LEU A 218 -9.48 -1.44 -3.39
CA LEU A 218 -10.04 -0.39 -4.26
C LEU A 218 -11.40 0.11 -3.78
N ARG A 219 -12.35 -0.81 -3.55
CA ARG A 219 -13.70 -0.45 -3.07
C ARG A 219 -13.69 0.27 -1.73
N ALA A 220 -12.73 -0.04 -0.86
CA ALA A 220 -12.64 0.63 0.43
C ALA A 220 -12.07 2.04 0.30
N THR A 221 -11.07 2.22 -0.57
CA THR A 221 -10.53 3.53 -0.91
C THR A 221 -11.61 4.43 -1.51
N GLU A 222 -12.35 3.94 -2.52
CA GLU A 222 -13.46 4.65 -3.18
C GLU A 222 -14.52 5.10 -2.16
N ARG A 223 -14.91 4.23 -1.21
CA ARG A 223 -15.91 4.57 -0.19
C ARG A 223 -15.48 5.70 0.75
N ARG A 224 -14.18 5.86 1.05
CA ARG A 224 -13.73 6.99 1.88
C ARG A 224 -13.90 8.33 1.17
N GLY A 225 -13.90 8.33 -0.17
CA GLY A 225 -14.23 9.51 -0.97
C GLY A 225 -15.70 9.90 -0.93
N LEU A 226 -16.59 9.01 -0.50
CA LEU A 226 -18.05 9.19 -0.52
C LEU A 226 -18.66 9.46 0.85
N LEU A 227 -17.86 9.47 1.93
CA LEU A 227 -18.36 9.71 3.29
C LEU A 227 -18.63 11.19 3.61
N HIS A 228 -18.41 12.08 2.64
CA HIS A 228 -18.58 13.53 2.77
C HIS A 228 -19.50 14.16 1.71
N ASP A 229 -20.22 13.34 0.91
CA ASP A 229 -21.31 13.77 0.02
C ASP A 229 -22.69 13.68 0.70
#